data_AF-A0A522YXY1-F1
#
_entry.id   AF-A0A522YXY1-F1
#
_cell.length_a   1.000
_cell.length_b   1.000
_cell.length_c   1.000
_cell.angle_alpha   90.00
_cell.angle_beta   90.00
_cell.angle_gamma   90.00
#
_symmetry.space_group_name_H-M   'P 1'
#
loop_
_entity.id
_entity.type
_entity.pdbx_description
1 polymer ?
#
loop_
_entity_poly.entity_id
_entity_poly.type
_entity_poly.pdbx_seq_one_letter_code
_entity_poly.pdbx_strand_id
1 'polypeptide(L)' 'MRRDDRKLAELETNLNRLRDDLNDLSKALNVNPRNTSLVIRRVNLMGRIVAAQSTVEQLRGALRHA' A
#
# COMPACT_ATOMS: atom_id res chain seq x y z
N MET A 1 -1.74 24.52 -1.47
CA MET A 1 -1.37 23.12 -1.82
C MET A 1 -1.57 22.96 -3.31
N ARG A 2 -0.54 22.59 -4.09
CA ARG A 2 -0.68 22.36 -5.53
C ARG A 2 -1.47 21.05 -5.73
N ARG A 3 -2.11 20.89 -6.90
CA ARG A 3 -2.93 19.70 -7.23
C ARG A 3 -2.14 18.39 -7.02
N ASP A 4 -0.85 18.41 -7.35
CA ASP A 4 0.04 17.26 -7.24
C ASP A 4 0.43 16.95 -5.78
N ASP A 5 0.59 17.96 -4.93
CA ASP A 5 0.80 17.75 -3.49
C ASP A 5 -0.41 17.04 -2.87
N ARG A 6 -1.63 17.45 -3.24
CA ARG A 6 -2.86 16.83 -2.73
C ARG A 6 -2.97 15.38 -3.18
N LYS A 7 -2.68 15.13 -4.46
CA LYS A 7 -2.64 13.76 -5.00
C LYS A 7 -1.61 12.90 -4.28
N LEU A 8 -0.43 13.43 -3.98
CA LEU A 8 0.60 12.71 -3.23
C LEU A 8 0.11 12.36 -1.82
N ALA A 9 -0.47 13.32 -1.09
CA ALA A 9 -0.99 13.09 0.25
C ALA A 9 -2.13 12.04 0.27
N GLU A 10 -3.01 12.05 -0.72
CA GLU A 10 -4.06 11.03 -0.88
C GLU A 10 -3.47 9.63 -1.16
N LEU A 11 -2.45 9.54 -2.02
CA LEU A 11 -1.76 8.29 -2.31
C LEU A 11 -0.99 7.75 -1.09
N GLU A 12 -0.29 8.60 -0.35
CA GLU A 12 0.41 8.23 0.89
C GLU A 12 -0.58 7.75 1.96
N THR A 13 -1.73 8.40 2.09
CA THR A 13 -2.82 7.95 2.98
C THR A 13 -3.33 6.57 2.58
N ASN A 14 -3.59 6.35 1.30
CA ASN A 14 -4.05 5.06 0.81
C ASN A 14 -3.00 3.95 0.98
N LEU A 15 -1.72 4.28 0.79
CA LEU A 15 -0.63 3.35 1.01
C LEU A 15 -0.54 2.91 2.48
N ASN A 16 -0.75 3.83 3.42
CA ASN A 16 -0.80 3.47 4.84
C ASN A 16 -1.97 2.53 5.15
N ARG A 17 -3.16 2.78 4.60
CA ARG A 17 -4.31 1.86 4.75
C ARG A 17 -4.00 0.46 4.24
N LEU A 18 -3.34 0.33 3.08
CA LEU A 18 -2.95 -0.98 2.56
C LEU A 18 -1.95 -1.71 3.48
N ARG A 19 -1.07 -0.97 4.16
CA ARG A 19 -0.13 -1.53 5.14
C ARG A 19 -0.84 -2.00 6.41
N ASP A 20 -1.85 -1.25 6.86
CA ASP A 20 -2.70 -1.65 7.98
C ASP A 20 -3.48 -2.92 7.64
N ASP A 21 -4.09 -2.98 6.46
CA ASP A 21 -4.76 -4.20 5.94
C ASP A 21 -3.79 -5.41 5.91
N LEU A 22 -2.53 -5.18 5.52
CA LEU A 22 -1.52 -6.23 5.46
C LEU A 22 -1.15 -6.72 6.86
N ASN A 23 -1.08 -5.82 7.84
CA ASN A 23 -0.84 -6.16 9.23
C ASN A 23 -1.98 -7.03 9.80
N ASP A 24 -3.22 -6.61 9.59
CA ASP A 24 -4.38 -7.35 10.08
C ASP A 24 -4.52 -8.71 9.40
N LEU A 25 -4.23 -8.79 8.10
CA LEU A 25 -4.20 -10.05 7.39
C LEU A 25 -3.08 -10.97 7.87
N SER A 26 -1.92 -10.40 8.23
CA SER A 26 -0.81 -11.16 8.80
C SER A 26 -1.15 -11.71 10.19
N LYS A 27 -1.86 -10.94 11.03
CA LYS A 27 -2.39 -11.43 12.31
C LYS A 27 -3.38 -12.58 12.10
N ALA A 28 -4.30 -12.46 11.14
CA ALA A 28 -5.26 -13.52 10.82
C ALA A 28 -4.57 -14.81 10.34
N LEU A 29 -3.51 -14.68 9.54
CA LEU A 29 -2.68 -15.81 9.12
C LEU A 29 -1.90 -16.44 10.28
N ASN A 30 -1.45 -15.66 11.28
CA ASN A 30 -0.81 -16.23 12.46
C ASN A 30 -1.77 -17.12 13.27
N VAL A 31 -3.07 -16.78 13.30
CA VAL A 31 -4.11 -17.61 13.93
C VAL A 31 -4.43 -18.85 13.10
N ASN A 32 -4.49 -18.73 11.77
CA ASN A 32 -4.71 -19.86 10.86
C ASN A 32 -3.72 -19.86 9.68
N PRO A 33 -2.50 -20.43 9.88
CA PRO A 33 -1.43 -20.35 8.89
C PRO A 33 -1.70 -21.13 7.60
N ARG A 34 -2.61 -22.11 7.65
CA ARG A 34 -2.96 -22.98 6.51
C ARG A 34 -4.17 -22.47 5.74
N ASN A 35 -4.69 -21.29 6.08
CA ASN A 35 -5.80 -20.70 5.35
C ASN A 35 -5.33 -20.14 3.99
N THR A 36 -5.44 -20.95 2.94
CA THR A 36 -5.04 -20.59 1.57
C THR A 36 -5.72 -19.32 1.06
N SER A 37 -6.97 -19.06 1.44
CA SER A 37 -7.69 -17.84 1.05
C SER A 37 -7.01 -16.59 1.63
N LEU A 38 -6.59 -16.63 2.89
CA LEU A 38 -5.85 -15.52 3.50
C LEU A 38 -4.45 -15.36 2.89
N VAL A 39 -3.78 -16.45 2.53
CA VAL A 39 -2.49 -16.40 1.83
C VAL A 39 -2.63 -15.71 0.47
N ILE A 40 -3.62 -16.09 -0.34
CA ILE A 40 -3.89 -15.48 -1.65
C ILE A 40 -4.19 -13.99 -1.49
N ARG A 41 -5.05 -13.63 -0.53
CA ARG A 41 -5.35 -12.22 -0.22
C ARG A 41 -4.08 -11.45 0.14
N ARG A 42 -3.15 -12.07 0.88
CA ARG A 42 -1.90 -11.42 1.31
C ARG A 42 -1.00 -11.14 0.12
N VAL A 43 -0.81 -12.11 -0.76
CA VAL A 43 -0.01 -11.94 -1.99
C VAL A 43 -0.61 -10.83 -2.86
N ASN A 44 -1.92 -10.85 -3.08
CA ASN A 44 -2.60 -9.82 -3.88
C ASN A 44 -2.44 -8.43 -3.25
N LEU A 45 -2.57 -8.32 -1.93
CA LEU A 45 -2.40 -7.06 -1.21
C LEU A 45 -0.95 -6.54 -1.28
N MET A 46 0.04 -7.43 -1.14
CA MET A 46 1.45 -7.08 -1.32
C MET A 46 1.72 -6.52 -2.72
N GLY A 47 1.13 -7.11 -3.77
CA GLY A 47 1.23 -6.58 -5.14
C GLY A 47 0.66 -5.16 -5.27
N ARG A 48 -0.50 -4.89 -4.65
CA ARG A 48 -1.11 -3.55 -4.62
C ARG A 48 -0.24 -2.53 -3.88
N ILE A 49 0.39 -2.94 -2.78
CA ILE A 49 1.31 -2.08 -2.01
C ILE A 49 2.51 -1.68 -2.86
N VAL A 50 3.16 -2.63 -3.54
CA VAL A 50 4.32 -2.34 -4.40
C VAL A 50 3.94 -1.37 -5.52
N ALA A 51 2.81 -1.57 -6.20
CA ALA A 51 2.32 -0.68 -7.24
C ALA A 51 2.04 0.75 -6.71
N ALA A 52 1.40 0.85 -5.54
CA ALA A 52 1.13 2.15 -4.90
C ALA A 52 2.42 2.85 -4.45
N GLN A 53 3.38 2.12 -3.89
CA GLN A 53 4.69 2.65 -3.49
C GLN A 53 5.44 3.23 -4.68
N SER A 54 5.51 2.48 -5.79
CA SER A 54 6.16 2.97 -7.01
C SER A 54 5.53 4.27 -7.52
N THR A 55 4.19 4.37 -7.48
CA THR A 55 3.46 5.58 -7.88
C THR A 55 3.77 6.77 -6.96
N VAL A 56 3.81 6.55 -5.64
CA VAL A 56 4.16 7.58 -4.64
C VAL A 56 5.59 8.07 -4.86
N GLU A 57 6.54 7.15 -5.08
CA GLU A 57 7.95 7.49 -5.30
C GLU A 57 8.15 8.32 -6.57
N GLN A 58 7.52 7.93 -7.68
CA GLN A 58 7.56 8.68 -8.94
C GLN A 58 7.03 10.11 -8.76
N LEU A 59 5.87 10.27 -8.13
CA LEU A 59 5.26 11.58 -7.94
C LEU A 59 6.06 12.45 -6.97
N ARG A 60 6.58 11.86 -5.89
CA ARG A 60 7.46 12.55 -4.94
C ARG A 60 8.76 13.00 -5.62
N GLY A 61 9.34 12.17 -6.48
CA GLY A 61 10.52 12.53 -7.27
C GLY A 61 10.24 13.70 -8.21
N ALA A 62 9.14 13.64 -8.97
CA ALA A 62 8.72 14.72 -9.86
C ALA A 62 8.52 16.06 -9.12
N LEU A 63 7.88 16.03 -7.95
CA LEU A 63 7.65 17.23 -7.14
C LEU A 63 8.92 17.83 -6.52
N ARG A 64 9.96 17.02 -6.29
CA ARG A 64 11.26 17.52 -5.79
C ARG A 64 12.07 18.24 -6.85
N HIS A 65 11.84 17.92 -8.12
CA HIS A 65 12.55 18.48 -9.26
C HIS A 65 11.74 19.53 -10.04
N ALA A 66 10.54 19.88 -9.56
CA ALA A 66 9.63 20.87 -10.14
C ALA A 66 9.64 22.19 -9.34
#